data_AF-A0A2D6MKE6-F1
#
_entry.id   AF-A0A2D6MKE6-F1
#
_cell.length_a   1.000
_cell.length_b   1.000
_cell.length_c   1.000
_cell.angle_alpha   90.00
_cell.angle_beta   90.00
_cell.angle_gamma   90.00
#
_symmetry.space_group_name_H-M   'P 1'
#
loop_
_entity.id
_entity.type
_entity.pdbx_description
1 polymer ?
#
loop_
_entity_poly.entity_id
_entity_poly.type
_entity_poly.pdbx_seq_one_letter_code
_entity_poly.pdbx_strand_id
1 'polypeptide(L)'
;MLLQKNLSQLFVNNMRYTTVIIGIVVILAAGFLIQRNLNSGVDLPTGESKKIMIPNPKKDDDSDMVEIFVTDGVKHSIPLNEIVGNGPQKDGIPSIDDPKYISTIEAGDWLNDEEVGLAFSHKGVERFYPFQILVFHEIINDTIAGDRVLITYCPLCLSGIVFDPLVNGERVEFGTSGKLWQSNLVMYDRKTDSYWSQILGEAIVGEQTGVKLAVLPFDQMRFGNWKSLNPNGEVLSRDTGAFKFYGRDPYGDYYTTPGVYFPVQKSDDRLDPKTFVLGVVSGDEVKAYLPEAIKQKGEITDVVGDKTLMIQYNEDIDAVRMYEKKSDGTMERFNPIPNFWFSWVAAHPNTELYK
;
A
#
# COMPACT_ATOMS: atom_id res chain seq x y z
N MET A 1 -10.36 -19.06 -17.89
CA MET A 1 -11.06 -17.84 -18.37
C MET A 1 -12.37 -17.54 -17.61
N LEU A 2 -13.14 -18.53 -17.13
CA LEU A 2 -14.36 -18.30 -16.33
C LEU A 2 -14.14 -18.18 -14.80
N LEU A 3 -12.98 -18.61 -14.28
CA LEU A 3 -12.64 -18.58 -12.84
C LEU A 3 -11.91 -17.32 -12.37
N GLN A 4 -11.26 -16.58 -13.28
CA GLN A 4 -10.58 -15.30 -12.98
C GLN A 4 -11.58 -14.19 -12.58
N LYS A 5 -12.84 -14.38 -12.98
CA LYS A 5 -13.98 -13.57 -12.55
C LYS A 5 -14.32 -13.78 -11.08
N ASN A 6 -14.03 -14.93 -10.45
CA ASN A 6 -14.56 -15.25 -9.12
C ASN A 6 -13.87 -14.50 -7.97
N LEU A 7 -12.57 -14.24 -7.99
CA LEU A 7 -11.92 -13.52 -6.87
C LEU A 7 -12.20 -12.01 -6.90
N SER A 8 -12.24 -11.43 -8.10
CA SER A 8 -12.69 -10.05 -8.31
C SER A 8 -14.21 -9.91 -8.13
N GLN A 9 -15.03 -10.90 -8.49
CA GLN A 9 -16.49 -10.88 -8.23
C GLN A 9 -16.88 -11.19 -6.78
N LEU A 10 -16.10 -11.97 -6.04
CA LEU A 10 -16.37 -12.27 -4.61
C LEU A 10 -16.22 -11.01 -3.75
N PHE A 11 -15.32 -10.10 -4.12
CA PHE A 11 -15.25 -8.74 -3.54
C PHE A 11 -16.53 -7.89 -3.78
N VAL A 12 -17.38 -8.27 -4.74
CA VAL A 12 -18.35 -7.36 -5.38
C VAL A 12 -19.82 -7.76 -5.18
N ASN A 13 -20.11 -9.04 -4.91
CA ASN A 13 -21.50 -9.51 -4.88
C ASN A 13 -22.30 -9.19 -3.60
N ASN A 14 -21.68 -8.65 -2.54
CA ASN A 14 -22.38 -8.30 -1.29
C ASN A 14 -22.81 -6.83 -1.15
N MET A 15 -22.63 -5.97 -2.16
CA MET A 15 -23.03 -4.55 -2.13
C MET A 15 -24.11 -4.20 -3.18
N ARG A 16 -25.33 -4.74 -3.03
CA ARG A 16 -26.57 -4.25 -3.67
C ARG A 16 -27.68 -4.46 -2.63
N TYR A 17 -28.44 -3.48 -2.13
CA TYR A 17 -29.35 -2.51 -2.75
C TYR A 17 -29.39 -1.23 -1.88
N THR A 18 -29.48 0.00 -2.38
CA THR A 18 -30.74 0.66 -2.78
C THR A 18 -30.40 1.97 -3.51
N THR A 19 -30.96 2.16 -4.71
CA THR A 19 -30.79 3.37 -5.54
C THR A 19 -31.65 4.50 -5.00
N VAL A 20 -31.05 5.65 -4.66
CA VAL A 20 -31.74 6.95 -4.65
C VAL A 20 -30.92 7.96 -5.45
N ILE A 21 -31.58 8.54 -6.44
CA ILE A 21 -31.06 9.44 -7.46
C ILE A 21 -30.85 10.83 -6.84
N ILE A 22 -29.70 11.06 -6.19
CA ILE A 22 -29.15 12.41 -5.94
C ILE A 22 -27.62 12.29 -5.99
N GLY A 23 -27.01 12.46 -7.16
CA GLY A 23 -25.55 12.36 -7.28
C GLY A 23 -24.96 12.47 -8.68
N ILE A 24 -25.77 12.62 -9.73
CA ILE A 24 -25.27 12.59 -11.12
C ILE A 24 -24.81 13.97 -11.63
N VAL A 25 -25.19 15.07 -10.96
CA VAL A 25 -24.80 16.44 -11.40
C VAL A 25 -23.44 16.88 -10.85
N VAL A 26 -22.96 16.29 -9.75
CA VAL A 26 -21.64 16.64 -9.17
C VAL A 26 -20.48 15.95 -9.90
N ILE A 27 -20.71 14.77 -10.49
CA ILE A 27 -19.65 13.94 -11.09
C ILE A 27 -19.17 14.46 -12.46
N LEU A 28 -20.04 15.04 -13.28
CA LEU A 28 -19.65 15.57 -14.59
C LEU A 28 -18.93 16.93 -14.51
N ALA A 29 -19.29 17.77 -13.53
CA ALA A 29 -18.52 18.98 -13.23
C ALA A 29 -17.15 18.65 -12.60
N ALA A 30 -17.09 17.58 -11.79
CA ALA A 30 -15.84 17.07 -11.22
C ALA A 30 -14.88 16.56 -12.30
N GLY A 31 -15.33 15.82 -13.32
CA GLY A 31 -14.44 15.32 -14.39
C GLY A 31 -13.67 16.41 -15.15
N PHE A 32 -14.32 17.54 -15.47
CA PHE A 32 -13.67 18.66 -16.15
C PHE A 32 -12.80 19.53 -15.22
N LEU A 33 -13.17 19.63 -13.93
CA LEU A 33 -12.38 20.34 -12.93
C LEU A 33 -11.16 19.53 -12.47
N ILE A 34 -11.26 18.20 -12.37
CA ILE A 34 -10.16 17.29 -11.97
C ILE A 34 -9.00 17.43 -12.97
N GLN A 35 -9.25 17.39 -14.28
CA GLN A 35 -8.19 17.53 -15.27
C GLN A 35 -7.46 18.89 -15.19
N ARG A 36 -8.18 19.97 -14.84
CA ARG A 36 -7.58 21.30 -14.70
C ARG A 36 -6.84 21.50 -13.37
N ASN A 37 -7.11 20.66 -12.37
CA ASN A 37 -6.59 20.81 -11.00
C ASN A 37 -5.47 19.81 -10.62
N LEU A 38 -5.19 18.79 -11.45
CA LEU A 38 -4.15 17.77 -11.18
C LEU A 38 -2.73 18.36 -10.98
N ASN A 39 -2.44 19.52 -11.60
CA ASN A 39 -1.16 20.22 -11.47
C ASN A 39 -1.22 21.50 -10.62
N SER A 40 -2.40 22.06 -10.33
CA SER A 40 -2.52 23.39 -9.70
C SER A 40 -2.65 23.38 -8.18
N GLY A 41 -2.36 22.26 -7.52
CA GLY A 41 -2.43 22.12 -6.06
C GLY A 41 -1.24 21.41 -5.41
N VAL A 42 -0.20 21.09 -6.18
CA VAL A 42 1.00 20.42 -5.68
C VAL A 42 2.08 21.48 -5.50
N ASP A 43 2.30 21.91 -4.26
CA ASP A 43 3.36 22.86 -3.89
C ASP A 43 4.71 22.13 -3.91
N LEU A 44 5.27 21.98 -5.10
CA LEU A 44 6.59 21.40 -5.34
C LEU A 44 7.47 22.39 -6.12
N PRO A 45 8.80 22.35 -5.89
CA PRO A 45 9.76 23.15 -6.65
C PRO A 45 9.62 23.01 -8.17
N THR A 46 9.84 24.10 -8.89
CA THR A 46 9.67 24.17 -10.36
C THR A 46 10.93 24.63 -11.10
N GLY A 47 12.00 24.96 -10.38
CA GLY A 47 13.29 25.31 -10.97
C GLY A 47 13.95 24.16 -11.74
N GLU A 48 15.16 24.43 -12.23
CA GLU A 48 15.97 23.42 -12.91
C GLU A 48 16.54 22.40 -11.93
N SER A 49 16.32 21.11 -12.22
CA SER A 49 16.85 20.02 -11.41
C SER A 49 18.34 19.77 -11.68
N LYS A 50 19.14 19.72 -10.62
CA LYS A 50 20.56 19.35 -10.68
C LYS A 50 20.75 17.96 -10.08
N LYS A 51 21.52 17.11 -10.75
CA LYS A 51 21.94 15.81 -10.22
C LYS A 51 23.04 15.99 -9.18
N ILE A 52 22.93 15.29 -8.07
CA ILE A 52 23.95 15.21 -7.03
C ILE A 52 24.14 13.76 -6.61
N MET A 53 25.32 13.44 -6.08
CA MET A 53 25.58 12.16 -5.43
C MET A 53 25.45 12.33 -3.92
N ILE A 54 24.72 11.44 -3.27
CA ILE A 54 24.66 11.34 -1.80
C ILE A 54 25.12 9.94 -1.37
N PRO A 55 25.65 9.77 -0.15
CA PRO A 55 25.86 8.46 0.43
C PRO A 55 24.57 7.64 0.36
N ASN A 56 24.67 6.38 -0.01
CA ASN A 56 23.53 5.49 -0.16
C ASN A 56 22.86 5.29 1.22
N PRO A 57 21.64 5.81 1.45
CA PRO A 57 20.98 5.67 2.74
C PRO A 57 20.65 4.22 3.11
N LYS A 58 20.82 3.29 2.16
CA LYS A 58 20.55 1.85 2.31
C LYS A 58 21.73 1.07 2.89
N LYS A 59 22.91 1.67 3.06
CA LYS A 59 24.10 1.02 3.59
C LYS A 59 24.68 1.82 4.75
N ASP A 60 25.22 1.10 5.72
CA ASP A 60 25.90 1.67 6.89
C ASP A 60 27.32 2.20 6.57
N ASP A 61 27.77 2.05 5.32
CA ASP A 61 29.03 2.63 4.84
C ASP A 61 28.80 3.71 3.77
N ASP A 62 29.54 4.82 3.89
CA ASP A 62 29.50 5.94 2.94
C ASP A 62 30.24 5.64 1.62
N SER A 63 30.63 4.38 1.37
CA SER A 63 31.39 4.02 0.17
C SER A 63 30.52 3.89 -1.07
N ASP A 64 29.23 3.64 -0.87
CA ASP A 64 28.22 3.56 -1.92
C ASP A 64 27.50 4.90 -2.08
N MET A 65 27.37 5.37 -3.31
CA MET A 65 26.81 6.69 -3.63
C MET A 65 25.64 6.53 -4.58
N VAL A 66 24.52 7.19 -4.29
CA VAL A 66 23.33 7.20 -5.15
C VAL A 66 23.11 8.58 -5.76
N GLU A 67 22.69 8.59 -7.02
CA GLU A 67 22.30 9.81 -7.72
C GLU A 67 20.89 10.22 -7.30
N ILE A 68 20.73 11.46 -6.86
CA ILE A 68 19.43 12.10 -6.64
C ILE A 68 19.42 13.47 -7.31
N PHE A 69 18.28 14.13 -7.29
CA PHE A 69 18.10 15.47 -7.84
C PHE A 69 17.91 16.51 -6.73
N VAL A 70 18.24 17.76 -7.03
CA VAL A 70 17.91 18.93 -6.23
C VAL A 70 17.26 19.98 -7.11
N THR A 71 16.08 20.46 -6.71
CA THR A 71 15.38 21.59 -7.33
C THR A 71 15.07 22.61 -6.25
N ASP A 72 15.49 23.87 -6.43
CA ASP A 72 15.28 24.97 -5.46
C ASP A 72 15.69 24.62 -4.02
N GLY A 73 16.74 23.80 -3.87
CA GLY A 73 17.25 23.36 -2.56
C GLY A 73 16.56 22.12 -1.97
N VAL A 74 15.51 21.61 -2.61
CA VAL A 74 14.79 20.40 -2.18
C VAL A 74 15.34 19.18 -2.90
N LYS A 75 15.73 18.15 -2.13
CA LYS A 75 16.16 16.86 -2.66
C LYS A 75 14.96 16.04 -3.15
N HIS A 76 15.15 15.26 -4.21
CA HIS A 76 14.16 14.29 -4.70
C HIS A 76 14.81 13.16 -5.50
N SER A 77 14.23 11.96 -5.46
CA SER A 77 14.71 10.77 -6.19
C SER A 77 13.87 10.43 -7.42
N ILE A 78 12.78 11.15 -7.65
CA ILE A 78 11.87 11.00 -8.80
C ILE A 78 11.57 12.36 -9.41
N PRO A 79 11.19 12.44 -10.71
CA PRO A 79 10.79 13.71 -11.30
C PRO A 79 9.55 14.30 -10.61
N LEU A 80 9.67 15.55 -10.11
CA LEU A 80 8.61 16.22 -9.33
C LEU A 80 7.29 16.38 -10.11
N ASN A 81 7.35 16.47 -11.44
CA ASN A 81 6.18 16.55 -12.32
C ASN A 81 5.40 15.23 -12.46
N GLU A 82 5.92 14.12 -11.94
CA GLU A 82 5.19 12.85 -11.84
C GLU A 82 4.31 12.77 -10.60
N ILE A 83 4.51 13.67 -9.62
CA ILE A 83 3.70 13.75 -8.42
C ILE A 83 2.47 14.62 -8.71
N VAL A 84 1.28 14.06 -8.50
CA VAL A 84 0.00 14.72 -8.77
C VAL A 84 -0.85 14.81 -7.51
N GLY A 85 -1.74 15.80 -7.44
CA GLY A 85 -2.70 15.90 -6.33
C GLY A 85 -3.87 14.93 -6.51
N ASN A 86 -4.34 14.29 -5.43
CA ASN A 86 -5.53 13.42 -5.46
C ASN A 86 -6.85 14.15 -5.18
N GLY A 87 -6.81 15.46 -4.94
CA GLY A 87 -7.97 16.32 -4.66
C GLY A 87 -7.93 16.89 -3.24
N PRO A 88 -7.97 16.06 -2.18
CA PRO A 88 -7.68 16.49 -0.82
C PRO A 88 -6.32 17.19 -0.67
N GLN A 89 -6.25 18.17 0.23
CA GLN A 89 -4.98 18.76 0.64
C GLN A 89 -4.27 17.84 1.65
N LYS A 90 -3.08 18.22 2.11
CA LYS A 90 -2.38 17.59 3.23
C LYS A 90 -3.33 17.43 4.41
N ASP A 91 -3.39 16.22 4.99
CA ASP A 91 -4.30 15.80 6.06
C ASP A 91 -5.81 15.93 5.74
N GLY A 92 -6.18 16.17 4.47
CA GLY A 92 -7.58 16.19 4.03
C GLY A 92 -8.27 14.81 4.11
N ILE A 93 -7.46 13.75 4.17
CA ILE A 93 -7.86 12.40 4.57
C ILE A 93 -7.20 12.17 5.95
N PRO A 94 -7.95 12.28 7.06
CA PRO A 94 -7.33 12.25 8.39
C PRO A 94 -6.77 10.85 8.68
N SER A 95 -5.50 10.75 9.07
CA SER A 95 -4.93 9.52 9.62
C SER A 95 -5.58 9.17 10.97
N ILE A 96 -5.46 7.91 11.39
CA ILE A 96 -5.84 7.49 12.74
C ILE A 96 -4.57 7.43 13.61
N ASP A 97 -4.48 8.32 14.59
CA ASP A 97 -3.27 8.45 15.43
C ASP A 97 -3.47 7.95 16.87
N ASP A 98 -4.72 7.70 17.27
CA ASP A 98 -5.09 7.08 18.54
C ASP A 98 -6.12 5.96 18.30
N PRO A 99 -5.72 4.88 17.61
CA PRO A 99 -6.63 3.83 17.20
C PRO A 99 -7.23 3.11 18.43
N LYS A 100 -8.54 2.86 18.37
CA LYS A 100 -9.27 2.07 19.36
C LYS A 100 -9.54 0.68 18.81
N TYR A 101 -9.56 -0.30 19.70
CA TYR A 101 -9.74 -1.69 19.34
C TYR A 101 -10.91 -2.31 20.10
N ILE A 102 -11.59 -3.21 19.41
CA ILE A 102 -12.70 -4.00 19.95
C ILE A 102 -12.42 -5.48 19.73
N SER A 103 -13.19 -6.32 20.41
CA SER A 103 -13.09 -7.78 20.25
C SER A 103 -13.55 -8.24 18.86
N THR A 104 -13.12 -9.43 18.45
CA THR A 104 -13.63 -10.13 17.26
C THR A 104 -15.16 -10.31 17.27
N ILE A 105 -15.74 -10.54 18.45
CA ILE A 105 -17.18 -10.76 18.63
C ILE A 105 -17.94 -9.46 18.32
N GLU A 106 -17.53 -8.35 18.93
CA GLU A 106 -18.14 -7.04 18.71
C GLU A 106 -17.95 -6.56 17.27
N ALA A 107 -16.78 -6.81 16.67
CA ALA A 107 -16.54 -6.51 15.26
C ALA A 107 -17.49 -7.29 14.33
N GLY A 108 -17.82 -8.53 14.68
CA GLY A 108 -18.73 -9.39 13.91
C GLY A 108 -20.15 -8.84 13.75
N ASP A 109 -20.56 -7.86 14.57
CA ASP A 109 -21.86 -7.18 14.43
C ASP A 109 -21.93 -6.26 13.19
N TRP A 110 -20.79 -5.86 12.63
CA TRP A 110 -20.73 -4.91 11.52
C TRP A 110 -19.70 -5.22 10.43
N LEU A 111 -18.76 -6.12 10.69
CA LEU A 111 -17.72 -6.57 9.76
C LEU A 111 -18.04 -7.99 9.30
N ASN A 112 -18.31 -8.15 8.00
CA ASN A 112 -18.63 -9.46 7.44
C ASN A 112 -17.36 -10.33 7.28
N ASP A 113 -17.49 -11.64 7.44
CA ASP A 113 -16.38 -12.60 7.33
C ASP A 113 -15.67 -12.58 5.97
N GLU A 114 -16.37 -12.17 4.91
CA GLU A 114 -15.81 -12.04 3.56
C GLU A 114 -15.00 -10.76 3.36
N GLU A 115 -15.14 -9.77 4.24
CA GLU A 115 -14.41 -8.50 4.14
C GLU A 115 -12.92 -8.68 4.40
N VAL A 116 -12.11 -7.91 3.67
CA VAL A 116 -10.64 -8.02 3.69
C VAL A 116 -10.04 -6.90 4.53
N GLY A 117 -8.91 -7.20 5.14
CA GLY A 117 -8.11 -6.24 5.89
C GLY A 117 -6.65 -6.65 5.96
N LEU A 118 -5.87 -5.85 6.68
CA LEU A 118 -4.52 -6.21 7.07
C LEU A 118 -4.55 -6.91 8.43
N ALA A 119 -3.92 -8.06 8.49
CA ALA A 119 -3.63 -8.77 9.72
C ALA A 119 -2.15 -8.57 10.07
N PHE A 120 -1.89 -8.19 11.31
CA PHE A 120 -0.54 -7.97 11.81
C PHE A 120 -0.39 -8.55 13.22
N SER A 121 0.69 -9.29 13.42
CA SER A 121 1.00 -10.01 14.65
C SER A 121 2.30 -9.47 15.21
N HIS A 122 2.29 -8.98 16.45
CA HIS A 122 3.52 -8.47 17.07
C HIS A 122 3.56 -8.74 18.56
N LYS A 123 4.60 -9.44 19.01
CA LYS A 123 4.83 -9.79 20.42
C LYS A 123 3.59 -10.40 21.10
N GLY A 124 2.84 -11.23 20.37
CA GLY A 124 1.64 -11.92 20.87
C GLY A 124 0.36 -11.09 20.87
N VAL A 125 0.39 -9.87 20.32
CA VAL A 125 -0.80 -9.06 20.06
C VAL A 125 -1.17 -9.19 18.59
N GLU A 126 -2.41 -9.60 18.35
CA GLU A 126 -2.96 -9.89 17.02
C GLU A 126 -3.94 -8.78 16.64
N ARG A 127 -3.66 -8.03 15.58
CA ARG A 127 -4.50 -6.93 15.11
C ARG A 127 -5.03 -7.14 13.70
N PHE A 128 -6.28 -6.73 13.51
CA PHE A 128 -6.92 -6.65 12.20
C PHE A 128 -7.38 -5.23 11.89
N TYR A 129 -7.01 -4.73 10.71
CA TYR A 129 -7.35 -3.41 10.21
C TYR A 129 -8.24 -3.55 8.96
N PRO A 130 -9.57 -3.41 9.10
CA PRO A 130 -10.50 -3.62 7.99
C PRO A 130 -10.31 -2.59 6.87
N PHE A 131 -10.31 -3.04 5.61
CA PHE A 131 -10.24 -2.13 4.46
C PHE A 131 -11.40 -1.16 4.40
N GLN A 132 -12.59 -1.54 4.90
CA GLN A 132 -13.74 -0.62 4.98
C GLN A 132 -13.50 0.59 5.89
N ILE A 133 -12.51 0.54 6.79
CA ILE A 133 -12.03 1.70 7.56
C ILE A 133 -10.82 2.32 6.87
N LEU A 134 -9.81 1.52 6.50
CA LEU A 134 -8.58 2.02 5.89
C LEU A 134 -8.82 2.84 4.62
N VAL A 135 -9.84 2.51 3.82
CA VAL A 135 -10.20 3.27 2.60
C VAL A 135 -10.54 4.75 2.88
N PHE A 136 -10.92 5.09 4.11
CA PHE A 136 -11.26 6.47 4.51
C PHE A 136 -10.14 7.22 5.24
N HIS A 137 -9.07 6.53 5.61
CA HIS A 137 -8.01 7.06 6.48
C HIS A 137 -6.61 6.91 5.89
N GLU A 138 -6.39 5.88 5.08
CA GLU A 138 -5.15 5.51 4.38
C GLU A 138 -3.94 5.20 5.29
N ILE A 139 -3.86 5.79 6.50
CA ILE A 139 -2.73 5.69 7.42
C ILE A 139 -3.26 5.51 8.86
N ILE A 140 -2.63 4.59 9.59
CA ILE A 140 -2.77 4.45 11.05
C ILE A 140 -1.38 4.50 11.66
N ASN A 141 -1.17 5.44 12.58
CA ASN A 141 0.01 5.50 13.44
C ASN A 141 -0.30 4.72 14.72
N ASP A 142 0.07 3.44 14.73
CA ASP A 142 -0.33 2.52 15.79
C ASP A 142 0.79 2.26 16.81
N THR A 143 0.40 1.78 17.99
CA THR A 143 1.33 1.25 19.00
C THR A 143 0.87 -0.12 19.46
N ILE A 144 1.71 -1.13 19.25
CA ILE A 144 1.43 -2.54 19.53
C ILE A 144 2.50 -3.07 20.47
N ALA A 145 2.10 -3.58 21.63
CA ALA A 145 3.04 -4.07 22.65
C ALA A 145 4.19 -3.08 22.98
N GLY A 146 3.90 -1.77 22.92
CA GLY A 146 4.84 -0.69 23.20
C GLY A 146 5.68 -0.20 22.00
N ASP A 147 5.62 -0.87 20.85
CA ASP A 147 6.35 -0.47 19.64
C ASP A 147 5.44 0.26 18.65
N ARG A 148 5.95 1.32 18.03
CA ARG A 148 5.23 2.02 16.96
C ARG A 148 5.24 1.22 15.66
N VAL A 149 4.10 1.18 15.00
CA VAL A 149 3.89 0.50 13.74
C VAL A 149 3.09 1.41 12.81
N LEU A 150 3.46 1.48 11.54
CA LEU A 150 2.78 2.28 10.54
C LEU A 150 1.96 1.37 9.62
N ILE A 151 0.64 1.46 9.69
CA ILE A 151 -0.28 0.75 8.79
C ILE A 151 -0.66 1.69 7.66
N THR A 152 -0.55 1.24 6.42
CA THR A 152 -0.85 2.06 5.23
C THR A 152 -1.74 1.30 4.27
N TYR A 153 -2.62 2.01 3.57
CA TYR A 153 -3.48 1.46 2.54
C TYR A 153 -3.74 2.47 1.42
N CYS A 154 -3.40 2.08 0.19
CA CYS A 154 -3.77 2.81 -1.01
C CYS A 154 -4.94 2.08 -1.70
N PRO A 155 -6.18 2.60 -1.63
CA PRO A 155 -7.33 1.95 -2.25
C PRO A 155 -7.25 1.92 -3.78
N LEU A 156 -6.68 2.96 -4.41
CA LEU A 156 -6.50 3.01 -5.86
C LEU A 156 -5.63 1.87 -6.40
N CYS A 157 -4.74 1.34 -5.57
CA CYS A 157 -3.74 0.35 -5.92
C CYS A 157 -3.97 -1.00 -5.23
N LEU A 158 -5.01 -1.13 -4.41
CA LEU A 158 -5.25 -2.27 -3.51
C LEU A 158 -3.98 -2.68 -2.74
N SER A 159 -3.22 -1.69 -2.27
CA SER A 159 -1.91 -1.89 -1.67
C SER A 159 -1.95 -1.57 -0.18
N GLY A 160 -2.01 -2.60 0.65
CA GLY A 160 -1.86 -2.50 2.09
C GLY A 160 -0.45 -2.92 2.51
N ILE A 161 0.24 -2.09 3.29
CA ILE A 161 1.62 -2.34 3.73
C ILE A 161 1.79 -1.89 5.17
N VAL A 162 2.47 -2.72 5.96
CA VAL A 162 2.87 -2.41 7.34
C VAL A 162 4.36 -2.12 7.38
N PHE A 163 4.73 -0.97 7.95
CA PHE A 163 6.12 -0.52 8.05
C PHE A 163 6.56 -0.35 9.50
N ASP A 164 7.87 -0.53 9.73
CA ASP A 164 8.55 0.03 10.90
C ASP A 164 8.81 1.53 10.62
N PRO A 165 8.20 2.47 11.37
CA PRO A 165 8.36 3.90 11.16
C PRO A 165 9.70 4.45 11.72
N LEU A 166 10.75 3.62 11.77
CA LEU A 166 12.09 4.02 12.17
C LEU A 166 12.80 4.73 11.02
N VAL A 167 13.05 6.02 11.18
CA VAL A 167 13.75 6.88 10.23
C VAL A 167 15.02 7.39 10.90
N ASN A 168 16.18 6.94 10.40
CA ASN A 168 17.50 7.32 10.91
C ASN A 168 17.64 7.19 12.44
N GLY A 169 17.13 6.09 13.00
CA GLY A 169 17.19 5.79 14.43
C GLY A 169 16.09 6.39 15.29
N GLU A 170 15.15 7.14 14.70
CA GLU A 170 14.02 7.74 15.42
C GLU A 170 12.67 7.28 14.85
N ARG A 171 11.73 6.95 15.73
CA ARG A 171 10.38 6.57 15.32
C ARG A 171 9.54 7.82 15.05
N VAL A 172 9.06 7.98 13.82
CA VAL A 172 8.29 9.16 13.39
C VAL A 172 6.81 8.81 13.12
N GLU A 173 5.96 9.84 13.06
CA GLU A 173 4.55 9.69 12.68
C GLU A 173 4.34 10.19 11.25
N PHE A 174 3.39 9.57 10.56
CA PHE A 174 3.07 9.87 9.17
C PHE A 174 1.65 10.42 9.01
N GLY A 175 1.45 11.24 7.99
CA GLY A 175 0.13 11.72 7.59
C GLY A 175 -0.09 11.60 6.08
N THR A 176 -1.31 11.90 5.64
CA THR A 176 -1.67 11.86 4.21
C THR A 176 -1.25 13.16 3.54
N SER A 177 -0.53 13.08 2.41
CA SER A 177 0.00 14.29 1.76
C SER A 177 -0.97 14.96 0.78
N GLY A 178 -2.07 14.27 0.44
CA GLY A 178 -2.97 14.63 -0.66
C GLY A 178 -2.37 14.43 -2.06
N LYS A 179 -1.28 13.65 -2.16
CA LYS A 179 -0.53 13.44 -3.41
C LYS A 179 -0.42 11.97 -3.76
N LEU A 180 -0.17 11.72 -5.04
CA LEU A 180 0.07 10.41 -5.61
C LEU A 180 1.32 10.43 -6.48
N TRP A 181 2.01 9.30 -6.53
CA TRP A 181 3.03 9.00 -7.52
C TRP A 181 2.76 7.62 -8.09
N GLN A 182 2.73 7.48 -9.42
CA GLN A 182 2.26 6.28 -10.11
C GLN A 182 0.88 5.79 -9.59
N SER A 183 -0.05 6.73 -9.37
CA SER A 183 -1.37 6.52 -8.75
C SER A 183 -1.38 5.93 -7.33
N ASN A 184 -0.20 5.75 -6.73
CA ASN A 184 -0.04 5.18 -5.40
C ASN A 184 0.11 6.28 -4.35
N LEU A 185 -0.26 5.97 -3.11
CA LEU A 185 -0.24 6.88 -1.97
C LEU A 185 1.16 7.49 -1.78
N VAL A 186 1.21 8.82 -1.70
CA VAL A 186 2.35 9.54 -1.16
C VAL A 186 2.00 10.00 0.25
N MET A 187 2.78 9.55 1.22
CA MET A 187 2.67 9.94 2.63
C MET A 187 3.61 11.12 2.90
N TYR A 188 3.51 11.72 4.07
CA TYR A 188 4.56 12.60 4.59
C TYR A 188 4.90 12.24 6.03
N ASP A 189 6.15 12.41 6.45
CA ASP A 189 6.49 12.32 7.87
C ASP A 189 6.31 13.69 8.55
N ARG A 190 5.69 13.70 9.73
CA ARG A 190 5.36 14.95 10.45
C ARG A 190 6.57 15.67 11.02
N LYS A 191 7.74 15.02 11.03
CA LYS A 191 8.96 15.56 11.63
C LYS A 191 9.70 16.49 10.66
N THR A 192 9.86 16.06 9.41
CA THR A 192 10.65 16.76 8.39
C THR A 192 9.82 17.23 7.20
N ASP A 193 8.54 16.85 7.15
CA ASP A 193 7.66 17.10 6.00
C ASP A 193 8.18 16.49 4.68
N SER A 194 9.05 15.48 4.75
CA SER A 194 9.49 14.74 3.57
C SER A 194 8.35 13.89 3.04
N TYR A 195 8.28 13.70 1.72
CA TYR A 195 7.28 12.87 1.06
C TYR A 195 7.80 11.46 0.82
N TRP A 196 6.95 10.47 1.09
CA TRP A 196 7.30 9.05 1.05
C TRP A 196 6.36 8.29 0.11
N SER A 197 6.94 7.56 -0.83
CA SER A 197 6.19 6.65 -1.69
C SER A 197 5.83 5.40 -0.90
N GLN A 198 4.53 5.11 -0.78
CA GLN A 198 4.06 3.91 -0.08
C GLN A 198 4.53 2.63 -0.79
N ILE A 199 4.42 2.55 -2.11
CA ILE A 199 4.86 1.38 -2.88
C ILE A 199 6.37 1.11 -2.81
N LEU A 200 7.21 2.15 -2.75
CA LEU A 200 8.66 1.97 -2.60
C LEU A 200 9.10 1.78 -1.15
N GLY A 201 8.26 2.20 -0.19
CA GLY A 201 8.66 2.38 1.21
C GLY A 201 9.83 3.36 1.35
N GLU A 202 9.93 4.37 0.48
CA GLU A 202 11.10 5.25 0.37
C GLU A 202 10.68 6.73 0.36
N ALA A 203 11.45 7.57 1.03
CA ALA A 203 11.34 9.02 0.92
C ALA A 203 11.78 9.47 -0.48
N ILE A 204 10.87 10.13 -1.19
CA ILE A 204 11.05 10.53 -2.60
C ILE A 204 11.28 12.03 -2.77
N VAL A 205 10.93 12.87 -1.79
CA VAL A 205 11.15 14.33 -1.79
C VAL A 205 11.41 14.81 -0.37
N GLY A 206 12.32 15.76 -0.18
CA GLY A 206 12.57 16.41 1.11
C GLY A 206 13.88 15.99 1.78
N GLU A 207 14.03 16.31 3.06
CA GLU A 207 15.26 16.06 3.81
C GLU A 207 15.67 14.58 3.79
N GLN A 208 14.67 13.69 3.91
CA GLN A 208 14.86 12.26 4.04
C GLN A 208 15.02 11.51 2.71
N THR A 209 15.07 12.18 1.55
CA THR A 209 15.12 11.51 0.23
C THR A 209 16.14 10.37 0.18
N GLY A 210 15.67 9.19 -0.23
CA GLY A 210 16.44 7.95 -0.34
C GLY A 210 16.38 7.03 0.89
N VAL A 211 15.93 7.53 2.05
CA VAL A 211 15.72 6.71 3.24
C VAL A 211 14.55 5.75 3.03
N LYS A 212 14.69 4.51 3.49
CA LYS A 212 13.67 3.45 3.37
C LYS A 212 13.09 3.03 4.72
N LEU A 213 11.80 2.69 4.71
CA LEU A 213 11.11 2.02 5.80
C LEU A 213 11.20 0.51 5.62
N ALA A 214 11.44 -0.21 6.72
CA ALA A 214 11.39 -1.66 6.71
C ALA A 214 9.93 -2.14 6.66
N VAL A 215 9.62 -3.06 5.74
CA VAL A 215 8.31 -3.73 5.72
C VAL A 215 8.28 -4.76 6.83
N LEU A 216 7.28 -4.69 7.70
CA LEU A 216 7.07 -5.67 8.76
C LEU A 216 6.18 -6.83 8.28
N PRO A 217 6.26 -8.02 8.87
CA PRO A 217 5.44 -9.14 8.44
C PRO A 217 3.94 -8.97 8.69
N PHE A 218 3.16 -8.89 7.62
CA PHE A 218 1.69 -8.83 7.65
C PHE A 218 1.07 -9.85 6.68
N ASP A 219 -0.25 -10.01 6.75
CA ASP A 219 -1.05 -10.70 5.73
C ASP A 219 -2.23 -9.81 5.31
N GLN A 220 -2.58 -9.83 4.02
CA GLN A 220 -3.85 -9.29 3.54
C GLN A 220 -4.82 -10.47 3.38
N MET A 221 -5.84 -10.55 4.24
CA MET A 221 -6.74 -11.70 4.29
C MET A 221 -8.17 -11.33 4.69
N ARG A 222 -9.08 -12.29 4.56
CA ARG A 222 -10.48 -12.15 4.97
C ARG A 222 -10.60 -12.16 6.51
N PHE A 223 -11.53 -11.36 7.02
CA PHE A 223 -11.81 -11.26 8.45
C PHE A 223 -12.23 -12.62 9.03
N GLY A 224 -13.04 -13.40 8.33
CA GLY A 224 -13.47 -14.73 8.80
C GLY A 224 -12.29 -15.68 9.02
N ASN A 225 -11.33 -15.72 8.09
CA ASN A 225 -10.11 -16.52 8.20
C ASN A 225 -9.21 -16.01 9.33
N TRP A 226 -9.04 -14.70 9.44
CA TRP A 226 -8.24 -14.14 10.53
C TRP A 226 -8.86 -14.40 11.90
N LYS A 227 -10.19 -14.22 12.02
CA LYS A 227 -10.98 -14.43 13.24
C LYS A 227 -10.93 -15.87 13.73
N SER A 228 -10.94 -16.85 12.82
CA SER A 228 -10.86 -18.27 13.19
C SER A 228 -9.50 -18.63 13.80
N LEU A 229 -8.42 -18.00 13.31
CA LEU A 229 -7.07 -18.17 13.82
C LEU A 229 -6.79 -17.34 15.09
N ASN A 230 -7.45 -16.18 15.23
CA ASN A 230 -7.22 -15.21 16.29
C ASN A 230 -8.51 -14.84 17.02
N PRO A 231 -9.19 -15.79 17.70
CA PRO A 231 -10.48 -15.52 18.34
C PRO A 231 -10.39 -14.43 19.44
N ASN A 232 -9.23 -14.28 20.06
CA ASN A 232 -8.95 -13.25 21.08
C ASN A 232 -8.25 -12.00 20.50
N GLY A 233 -8.16 -11.88 19.17
CA GLY A 233 -7.54 -10.76 18.51
C GLY A 233 -8.32 -9.46 18.65
N GLU A 234 -7.64 -8.36 18.33
CA GLU A 234 -8.15 -7.00 18.38
C GLU A 234 -8.49 -6.50 16.97
N VAL A 235 -9.69 -5.96 16.77
CA VAL A 235 -10.10 -5.35 15.50
C VAL A 235 -10.18 -3.85 15.65
N LEU A 236 -9.65 -3.11 14.68
CA LEU A 236 -9.78 -1.66 14.65
C LEU A 236 -11.26 -1.25 14.70
N SER A 237 -11.59 -0.40 15.67
CA SER A 237 -12.94 0.13 15.89
C SER A 237 -13.31 1.19 14.86
N ARG A 238 -14.62 1.38 14.68
CA ARG A 238 -15.18 2.54 13.95
C ARG A 238 -15.10 3.85 14.75
N ASP A 239 -14.71 3.80 16.02
CA ASP A 239 -14.40 4.98 16.82
C ASP A 239 -12.99 5.52 16.47
N THR A 240 -12.93 6.25 15.36
CA THR A 240 -11.68 6.78 14.78
C THR A 240 -11.48 8.28 15.03
N GLY A 241 -12.43 8.92 15.72
CA GLY A 241 -12.48 10.38 15.84
C GLY A 241 -12.99 11.13 14.59
N ALA A 242 -13.36 10.42 13.51
CA ALA A 242 -13.94 11.02 12.30
C ALA A 242 -15.33 10.44 11.98
N PHE A 243 -16.25 11.31 11.54
CA PHE A 243 -17.55 10.84 11.02
C PHE A 243 -17.41 10.39 9.56
N LYS A 244 -17.44 9.06 9.35
CA LYS A 244 -17.38 8.42 8.03
C LYS A 244 -18.47 7.36 7.89
N PHE A 245 -18.87 7.10 6.65
CA PHE A 245 -19.83 6.04 6.32
C PHE A 245 -19.11 4.72 6.07
N TYR A 246 -18.49 4.16 7.11
CA TYR A 246 -17.81 2.85 7.02
C TYR A 246 -18.75 1.75 6.52
N GLY A 247 -18.19 0.81 5.76
CA GLY A 247 -18.93 -0.25 5.09
C GLY A 247 -19.50 0.15 3.72
N ARG A 248 -19.38 1.42 3.32
CA ARG A 248 -19.70 1.88 1.97
C ARG A 248 -18.45 2.40 1.28
N ASP A 249 -17.90 1.63 0.35
CA ASP A 249 -16.69 2.01 -0.37
C ASP A 249 -16.90 3.31 -1.19
N PRO A 250 -16.09 4.38 -0.98
CA PRO A 250 -16.21 5.63 -1.71
C PRO A 250 -15.81 5.54 -3.19
N TYR A 251 -15.10 4.47 -3.59
CA TYR A 251 -14.69 4.19 -4.98
C TYR A 251 -15.68 3.30 -5.74
N GLY A 252 -16.72 2.76 -5.07
CA GLY A 252 -17.82 2.07 -5.73
C GLY A 252 -17.38 0.89 -6.61
N ASP A 253 -17.64 0.97 -7.92
CA ASP A 253 -17.32 -0.09 -8.88
C ASP A 253 -15.90 -0.01 -9.46
N TYR A 254 -15.07 0.94 -9.00
CA TYR A 254 -13.73 1.19 -9.51
C TYR A 254 -12.91 -0.08 -9.66
N TYR A 255 -12.88 -0.96 -8.66
CA TYR A 255 -12.04 -2.17 -8.69
C TYR A 255 -12.44 -3.18 -9.79
N THR A 256 -13.64 -3.04 -10.35
CA THR A 256 -14.19 -3.95 -11.37
C THR A 256 -14.36 -3.34 -12.75
N THR A 257 -14.29 -2.01 -12.84
CA THR A 257 -14.42 -1.31 -14.11
C THR A 257 -13.04 -1.10 -14.74
N PRO A 258 -12.91 -1.20 -16.07
CA PRO A 258 -11.66 -0.87 -16.74
C PRO A 258 -11.24 0.59 -16.51
N GLY A 259 -9.93 0.85 -16.62
CA GLY A 259 -9.36 2.20 -16.56
C GLY A 259 -8.89 2.62 -15.17
N VAL A 260 -7.96 3.57 -15.14
CA VAL A 260 -7.33 4.08 -13.90
C VAL A 260 -7.74 5.54 -13.71
N TYR A 261 -8.02 5.97 -12.47
CA TYR A 261 -8.47 7.33 -12.19
C TYR A 261 -7.35 8.36 -12.29
N PHE A 262 -6.12 7.95 -11.98
CA PHE A 262 -4.94 8.80 -11.97
C PHE A 262 -3.89 8.28 -12.96
N PRO A 263 -3.01 9.16 -13.47
CA PRO A 263 -2.01 8.77 -14.44
C PRO A 263 -0.93 7.85 -13.84
N VAL A 264 -0.35 7.04 -14.71
CA VAL A 264 0.92 6.34 -14.51
C VAL A 264 1.84 6.64 -15.68
N GLN A 265 3.14 6.68 -15.45
CA GLN A 265 4.13 7.04 -16.49
C GLN A 265 4.39 5.90 -17.45
N LYS A 266 4.22 4.65 -17.00
CA LYS A 266 4.42 3.46 -17.82
C LYS A 266 3.20 2.55 -17.70
N SER A 267 2.80 1.99 -18.84
CA SER A 267 1.82 0.93 -18.92
C SER A 267 2.50 -0.36 -19.38
N ASP A 268 1.89 -1.49 -19.05
CA ASP A 268 2.37 -2.81 -19.39
C ASP A 268 1.16 -3.69 -19.76
N ASP A 269 1.21 -4.33 -20.93
CA ASP A 269 0.09 -5.08 -21.50
C ASP A 269 0.10 -6.57 -21.17
N ARG A 270 1.07 -7.05 -20.37
CA ARG A 270 1.18 -8.46 -19.99
C ARG A 270 0.02 -8.92 -19.11
N LEU A 271 -0.64 -8.01 -18.39
CA LEU A 271 -1.79 -8.24 -17.52
C LEU A 271 -2.81 -7.09 -17.62
N ASP A 272 -4.04 -7.34 -17.19
CA ASP A 272 -5.00 -6.25 -16.97
C ASP A 272 -4.46 -5.26 -15.93
N PRO A 273 -4.60 -3.94 -16.11
CA PRO A 273 -4.10 -2.93 -15.19
C PRO A 273 -4.43 -3.20 -13.71
N LYS A 274 -5.64 -3.67 -13.41
CA LYS A 274 -6.10 -3.94 -12.03
C LYS A 274 -5.93 -5.41 -11.62
N THR A 275 -5.08 -6.16 -12.32
CA THR A 275 -4.67 -7.49 -11.86
C THR A 275 -3.88 -7.34 -10.56
N PHE A 276 -4.33 -8.02 -9.51
CA PHE A 276 -3.63 -8.06 -8.23
C PHE A 276 -2.38 -8.96 -8.32
N VAL A 277 -1.23 -8.42 -7.92
CA VAL A 277 0.07 -9.09 -7.94
C VAL A 277 0.76 -8.98 -6.58
N LEU A 278 1.70 -9.89 -6.35
CA LEU A 278 2.61 -9.85 -5.21
C LEU A 278 4.00 -9.51 -5.72
N GLY A 279 4.45 -8.29 -5.46
CA GLY A 279 5.74 -7.77 -5.89
C GLY A 279 6.87 -8.10 -4.93
N VAL A 280 8.05 -8.42 -5.47
CA VAL A 280 9.28 -8.71 -4.75
C VAL A 280 10.39 -7.87 -5.35
N VAL A 281 11.15 -7.21 -4.48
CA VAL A 281 12.37 -6.45 -4.85
C VAL A 281 13.54 -7.04 -4.07
N SER A 282 14.63 -7.39 -4.77
CA SER A 282 15.92 -7.72 -4.15
C SER A 282 17.07 -7.10 -4.94
N GLY A 283 17.75 -6.13 -4.34
CA GLY A 283 18.71 -5.29 -5.07
C GLY A 283 18.02 -4.57 -6.24
N ASP A 284 18.55 -4.75 -7.44
CA ASP A 284 17.99 -4.22 -8.70
C ASP A 284 17.00 -5.17 -9.38
N GLU A 285 16.89 -6.41 -8.89
CA GLU A 285 16.00 -7.42 -9.44
C GLU A 285 14.58 -7.25 -8.89
N VAL A 286 13.61 -7.21 -9.79
CA VAL A 286 12.20 -7.01 -9.44
C VAL A 286 11.34 -8.06 -10.13
N LYS A 287 10.50 -8.73 -9.36
CA LYS A 287 9.61 -9.79 -9.85
C LYS A 287 8.23 -9.69 -9.25
N ALA A 288 7.20 -9.97 -10.03
CA ALA A 288 5.83 -10.04 -9.59
C ALA A 288 5.26 -11.44 -9.79
N TYR A 289 4.42 -11.88 -8.85
CA TYR A 289 3.76 -13.17 -8.88
C TYR A 289 2.25 -13.00 -8.92
N LEU A 290 1.58 -13.72 -9.81
CA LEU A 290 0.13 -13.91 -9.72
C LEU A 290 -0.19 -14.88 -8.57
N PRO A 291 -1.00 -14.48 -7.57
CA PRO A 291 -1.40 -15.39 -6.49
C PRO A 291 -2.02 -16.70 -7.01
N GLU A 292 -2.83 -16.62 -8.08
CA GLU A 292 -3.46 -17.78 -8.71
C GLU A 292 -2.46 -18.77 -9.31
N ALA A 293 -1.32 -18.29 -9.82
CA ALA A 293 -0.28 -19.14 -10.36
C ALA A 293 0.40 -19.94 -9.24
N ILE A 294 0.60 -19.31 -8.08
CA ILE A 294 1.11 -19.98 -6.88
C ILE A 294 0.08 -20.97 -6.35
N LYS A 295 -1.18 -20.56 -6.22
CA LYS A 295 -2.28 -21.41 -5.75
C LYS A 295 -2.43 -22.70 -6.57
N GLN A 296 -2.28 -22.62 -7.90
CA GLN A 296 -2.29 -23.80 -8.78
C GLN A 296 -1.11 -24.74 -8.57
N LYS A 297 0.05 -24.21 -8.14
CA LYS A 297 1.25 -25.01 -7.86
C LYS A 297 1.31 -25.51 -6.42
N GLY A 298 0.62 -24.85 -5.50
CA GLY A 298 0.72 -25.05 -4.06
C GLY A 298 1.98 -24.37 -3.49
N GLU A 299 3.15 -24.75 -3.99
CA GLU A 299 4.44 -24.21 -3.54
C GLU A 299 5.44 -24.15 -4.70
N ILE A 300 6.27 -23.11 -4.70
CA ILE A 300 7.45 -23.00 -5.57
C ILE A 300 8.66 -22.51 -4.78
N THR A 301 9.85 -22.77 -5.31
CA THR A 301 11.08 -22.07 -4.93
C THR A 301 11.54 -21.23 -6.11
N ASP A 302 11.93 -20.00 -5.86
CA ASP A 302 12.41 -19.06 -6.87
C ASP A 302 13.59 -18.24 -6.33
N VAL A 303 14.38 -17.67 -7.24
CA VAL A 303 15.51 -16.79 -6.90
C VAL A 303 15.25 -15.42 -7.49
N VAL A 304 15.28 -14.39 -6.64
CA VAL A 304 15.15 -12.98 -7.05
C VAL A 304 16.35 -12.22 -6.50
N GLY A 305 17.25 -11.79 -7.39
CA GLY A 305 18.53 -11.23 -6.99
C GLY A 305 19.34 -12.22 -6.15
N ASP A 306 19.68 -11.81 -4.93
CA ASP A 306 20.40 -12.59 -3.93
C ASP A 306 19.48 -13.42 -3.01
N LYS A 307 18.15 -13.30 -3.13
CA LYS A 307 17.19 -14.00 -2.27
C LYS A 307 16.71 -15.29 -2.89
N THR A 308 16.81 -16.37 -2.13
CA THR A 308 16.11 -17.63 -2.42
C THR A 308 14.80 -17.65 -1.64
N LEU A 309 13.68 -17.66 -2.35
CA LEU A 309 12.34 -17.56 -1.79
C LEU A 309 11.57 -18.88 -1.94
N MET A 310 11.01 -19.37 -0.83
CA MET A 310 9.95 -20.37 -0.85
C MET A 310 8.62 -19.63 -0.84
N ILE A 311 7.79 -19.84 -1.87
CA ILE A 311 6.54 -19.13 -2.10
C ILE A 311 5.42 -20.16 -2.08
N GLN A 312 4.56 -20.08 -1.07
CA GLN A 312 3.57 -21.11 -0.77
C GLN A 312 2.17 -20.50 -0.64
N TYR A 313 1.18 -21.14 -1.26
CA TYR A 313 -0.22 -20.87 -0.99
C TYR A 313 -0.63 -21.55 0.32
N ASN A 314 -1.18 -20.76 1.25
CA ASN A 314 -1.69 -21.21 2.52
C ASN A 314 -3.23 -21.25 2.48
N GLU A 315 -3.80 -22.44 2.57
CA GLU A 315 -5.24 -22.68 2.48
C GLU A 315 -6.03 -22.10 3.66
N ASP A 316 -5.46 -22.13 4.88
CA ASP A 316 -6.14 -21.67 6.11
C ASP A 316 -6.48 -20.18 6.06
N ILE A 317 -5.64 -19.39 5.41
CA ILE A 317 -5.82 -17.93 5.28
C ILE A 317 -6.21 -17.49 3.86
N ASP A 318 -6.26 -18.42 2.91
CA ASP A 318 -6.43 -18.17 1.47
C ASP A 318 -5.48 -17.09 0.93
N ALA A 319 -4.18 -17.21 1.25
CA ALA A 319 -3.16 -16.23 0.85
C ALA A 319 -1.83 -16.89 0.49
N VAL A 320 -1.01 -16.18 -0.27
CA VAL A 320 0.37 -16.60 -0.58
C VAL A 320 1.31 -16.01 0.47
N ARG A 321 2.13 -16.88 1.06
CA ARG A 321 3.18 -16.53 2.02
C ARG A 321 4.54 -16.80 1.39
N MET A 322 5.50 -15.91 1.61
CA MET A 322 6.86 -16.06 1.12
C MET A 322 7.83 -16.18 2.28
N TYR A 323 8.86 -16.99 2.13
CA TYR A 323 9.91 -17.14 3.13
C TYR A 323 11.27 -17.10 2.45
N GLU A 324 12.17 -16.27 2.97
CA GLU A 324 13.56 -16.22 2.53
C GLU A 324 14.37 -17.31 3.22
N LYS A 325 15.08 -18.11 2.43
CA LYS A 325 16.06 -19.06 2.94
C LYS A 325 17.38 -18.35 3.21
N LYS A 326 17.76 -18.24 4.48
CA LYS A 326 19.03 -17.64 4.92
C LYS A 326 20.20 -18.59 4.72
N SER A 327 21.42 -18.03 4.81
CA SER A 327 22.67 -18.76 4.62
C SER A 327 22.89 -19.89 5.64
N ASP A 328 22.34 -19.75 6.85
CA ASP A 328 22.36 -20.78 7.90
C ASP A 328 21.28 -21.86 7.73
N GLY A 329 20.47 -21.77 6.66
CA GLY A 329 19.39 -22.70 6.35
C GLY A 329 18.05 -22.38 7.04
N THR A 330 17.98 -21.34 7.86
CA THR A 330 16.71 -20.90 8.47
C THR A 330 15.80 -20.26 7.42
N MET A 331 14.49 -20.31 7.68
CA MET A 331 13.48 -19.65 6.85
C MET A 331 12.93 -18.46 7.63
N GLU A 332 13.08 -17.26 7.09
CA GLU A 332 12.51 -16.04 7.65
C GLU A 332 11.31 -15.59 6.82
N ARG A 333 10.28 -15.04 7.47
CA ARG A 333 9.12 -14.51 6.76
C ARG A 333 9.54 -13.35 5.85
N PHE A 334 9.19 -13.45 4.57
CA PHE A 334 9.37 -12.40 3.58
C PHE A 334 8.01 -11.85 3.17
N ASN A 335 7.88 -10.53 3.14
CA ASN A 335 6.63 -9.87 2.81
C ASN A 335 6.67 -9.26 1.40
N PRO A 336 5.89 -9.79 0.44
CA PRO A 336 5.74 -9.13 -0.84
C PRO A 336 4.96 -7.82 -0.68
N ILE A 337 5.07 -6.95 -1.68
CA ILE A 337 4.25 -5.75 -1.82
C ILE A 337 2.99 -6.13 -2.61
N PRO A 338 1.80 -6.21 -1.97
CA PRO A 338 0.55 -6.41 -2.68
C PRO A 338 0.19 -5.15 -3.46
N ASN A 339 -0.17 -5.28 -4.73
CA ASN A 339 -0.52 -4.12 -5.56
C ASN A 339 -1.32 -4.53 -6.81
N PHE A 340 -2.03 -3.57 -7.41
CA PHE A 340 -2.46 -3.68 -8.78
C PHE A 340 -1.31 -3.49 -9.77
N TRP A 341 -1.34 -4.27 -10.84
CA TRP A 341 -0.29 -4.34 -11.86
C TRP A 341 0.14 -2.97 -12.39
N PHE A 342 -0.83 -2.10 -12.70
CA PHE A 342 -0.56 -0.81 -13.33
C PHE A 342 0.33 0.10 -12.49
N SER A 343 0.14 0.12 -11.18
CA SER A 343 0.95 0.95 -10.28
C SER A 343 2.29 0.27 -10.00
N TRP A 344 2.27 -1.07 -9.82
CA TRP A 344 3.49 -1.86 -9.64
C TRP A 344 4.49 -1.67 -10.78
N VAL A 345 4.11 -1.92 -12.03
CA VAL A 345 5.02 -1.78 -13.18
C VAL A 345 5.41 -0.34 -13.47
N ALA A 346 4.56 0.62 -13.10
CA ALA A 346 4.91 2.02 -13.25
C ALA A 346 6.05 2.42 -12.29
N ALA A 347 6.07 1.89 -11.07
CA ALA A 347 7.17 2.06 -10.13
C ALA A 347 8.37 1.12 -10.44
N HIS A 348 8.11 -0.05 -11.00
CA HIS A 348 9.10 -1.11 -11.27
C HIS A 348 9.02 -1.62 -12.72
N PRO A 349 9.48 -0.84 -13.70
CA PRO A 349 9.24 -1.13 -15.12
C PRO A 349 9.97 -2.35 -15.67
N ASN A 350 11.04 -2.79 -15.02
CA ASN A 350 11.82 -3.97 -15.43
C ASN A 350 11.31 -5.26 -14.78
N THR A 351 10.10 -5.25 -14.22
CA THR A 351 9.51 -6.38 -13.48
C THR A 351 9.46 -7.65 -14.35
N GLU A 352 10.09 -8.72 -13.87
CA GLU A 352 9.81 -10.08 -14.32
C GLU A 352 8.43 -10.53 -13.83
N LEU A 353 7.73 -11.36 -14.60
CA LEU A 353 6.38 -11.80 -14.24
C LEU A 353 6.29 -13.33 -14.19
N TYR A 354 5.88 -13.86 -13.04
CA TYR A 354 5.46 -15.24 -12.86
C TYR A 354 3.92 -15.32 -12.90
N LYS A 355 3.37 -16.09 -13.84
CA LYS A 355 1.93 -16.15 -14.12
C LYS A 355 1.41 -17.53 -14.45
#